data_AF-A0A9P8JS15-F1
#
_entry.id   AF-A0A9P8JS15-F1
#
_cell.length_a   1.000
_cell.length_b   1.000
_cell.length_c   1.000
_cell.angle_alpha   90.00
_cell.angle_beta   90.00
_cell.angle_gamma   90.00
#
_symmetry.space_group_name_H-M   'P 1'
#
loop_
_entity.id
_entity.type
_entity.pdbx_description
1 polymer ?
#
loop_
_entity_poly.entity_id
_entity_poly.type
_entity_poly.pdbx_seq_one_letter_code
_entity_poly.pdbx_strand_id
1 'polypeptide(L)'
;MGEDSRSLQHSELQNMRRYQQKLASLRNKYATDPTWREQQLAKSSIYYRTQSATDIEWRALKYEYRIKHYHLKKEKDPNFVVAESLRSSVYKVASIRERLSWPTHMPILTQEKVERHCASCGMKLRGGMRFWWQRRQGSQNDKHLYDCNSCFWKDPATYLPTGFEDVKTVEQLQKRKEQLLGVKAGKPRQKTASPPPST
;
A
#
# COMPACT_ATOMS: atom_id res chain seq x y z
N MET A 1 41.96 -33.31 -8.60
CA MET A 1 40.66 -32.83 -9.13
C MET A 1 40.00 -31.84 -8.16
N GLY A 2 40.59 -30.66 -7.92
CA GLY A 2 40.07 -29.69 -6.93
C GLY A 2 40.22 -28.21 -7.30
N GLU A 3 40.84 -27.90 -8.44
CA GLU A 3 41.13 -26.52 -8.86
C GLU A 3 40.00 -25.92 -9.72
N ASP A 4 39.36 -26.72 -10.57
CA ASP A 4 38.24 -26.27 -11.42
C ASP A 4 37.01 -25.86 -10.62
N SER A 5 36.73 -26.54 -9.50
CA SER A 5 35.58 -26.23 -8.65
C SER A 5 35.76 -24.90 -7.90
N ARG A 6 37.00 -24.55 -7.51
CA ARG A 6 37.33 -23.26 -6.88
C ARG A 6 37.27 -22.08 -7.87
N SER A 7 37.71 -22.31 -9.12
CA SER A 7 37.65 -21.31 -10.20
C SER A 7 36.20 -20.95 -10.57
N LEU A 8 35.32 -21.95 -10.68
CA LEU A 8 33.90 -21.75 -10.96
C LEU A 8 33.20 -20.99 -9.83
N GLN A 9 33.41 -21.38 -8.56
CA GLN A 9 32.86 -20.66 -7.40
C GLN A 9 33.35 -19.21 -7.33
N HIS A 10 34.61 -18.95 -7.68
CA HIS A 10 35.14 -17.59 -7.72
C HIS A 10 34.46 -16.73 -8.79
N SER A 11 34.22 -17.30 -9.99
CA SER A 11 33.53 -16.60 -11.08
C SER A 11 32.07 -16.26 -10.73
N GLU A 12 31.36 -17.16 -10.06
CA GLU A 12 29.97 -16.96 -9.62
C GLU A 12 29.89 -15.84 -8.57
N LEU A 13 30.81 -15.83 -7.60
CA LEU A 13 30.89 -14.77 -6.59
C LEU A 13 31.22 -13.41 -7.19
N GLN A 14 32.07 -13.36 -8.22
CA GLN A 14 32.35 -12.12 -8.95
C GLN A 14 31.12 -11.63 -9.73
N ASN A 15 30.40 -12.52 -10.41
CA ASN A 15 29.17 -12.20 -11.13
C ASN A 15 28.07 -11.69 -10.17
N MET A 16 27.92 -12.35 -9.02
CA MET A 16 27.00 -11.91 -7.96
C MET A 16 27.36 -10.52 -7.43
N ARG A 17 28.64 -10.22 -7.21
CA ARG A 17 29.09 -8.88 -6.80
C ARG A 17 28.78 -7.83 -7.86
N ARG A 18 29.07 -8.09 -9.14
CA ARG A 18 28.73 -7.17 -10.25
C ARG A 18 27.22 -6.92 -10.34
N TYR A 19 26.42 -7.96 -10.18
CA TYR A 19 24.97 -7.86 -10.14
C TYR A 19 24.48 -6.99 -8.97
N GLN A 20 25.01 -7.22 -7.77
CA GLN A 20 24.68 -6.40 -6.59
C GLN A 20 25.08 -4.93 -6.76
N GLN A 21 26.27 -4.66 -7.30
CA GLN A 21 26.73 -3.29 -7.61
C GLN A 21 25.80 -2.62 -8.62
N LYS A 22 25.39 -3.33 -9.67
CA LYS A 22 24.41 -2.85 -10.65
C LYS A 22 23.07 -2.52 -9.99
N LEU A 23 22.55 -3.40 -9.14
CA LEU A 23 21.31 -3.14 -8.41
C LEU A 23 21.43 -1.93 -7.48
N ALA A 24 22.55 -1.78 -6.77
CA ALA A 24 22.81 -0.63 -5.91
C ALA A 24 22.85 0.68 -6.72
N SER A 25 23.52 0.70 -7.88
CA SER A 25 23.52 1.83 -8.79
C SER A 25 22.11 2.16 -9.31
N LEU A 26 21.32 1.16 -9.70
CA LEU A 26 19.93 1.37 -10.12
C LEU A 26 19.06 1.91 -8.99
N ARG A 27 19.23 1.44 -7.75
CA ARG A 27 18.54 1.99 -6.57
C ARG A 27 18.94 3.42 -6.29
N ASN A 28 20.23 3.74 -6.37
CA ASN A 28 20.73 5.10 -6.21
C ASN A 28 20.15 6.02 -7.29
N LYS A 29 20.21 5.61 -8.56
CA LYS A 29 19.62 6.35 -9.68
C LYS A 29 18.12 6.54 -9.51
N TYR A 30 17.40 5.51 -9.05
CA TYR A 30 15.98 5.64 -8.71
C TYR A 30 15.77 6.72 -7.64
N ALA A 31 16.63 6.80 -6.62
CA ALA A 31 16.51 7.78 -5.53
C ALA A 31 16.90 9.21 -5.95
N THR A 32 17.93 9.38 -6.78
CA THR A 32 18.54 10.69 -7.07
C THR A 32 18.07 11.34 -8.37
N ASP A 33 17.52 10.58 -9.32
CA ASP A 33 17.11 11.08 -10.63
C ASP A 33 15.58 10.96 -10.82
N PRO A 34 14.82 12.04 -10.56
CA PRO A 34 13.37 12.05 -10.73
C PRO A 34 12.94 11.79 -12.17
N THR A 35 13.68 12.27 -13.17
CA THR A 35 13.30 12.14 -14.58
C THR A 35 13.41 10.70 -15.04
N TRP A 36 14.51 10.02 -14.69
CA TRP A 36 14.69 8.60 -14.98
C TRP A 36 13.64 7.76 -14.24
N ARG A 37 13.36 8.07 -12.97
CA ARG A 37 12.31 7.41 -12.18
C ARG A 37 10.95 7.50 -12.87
N GLU A 38 10.55 8.69 -13.30
CA GLU A 38 9.27 8.91 -13.98
C GLU A 38 9.16 8.15 -15.30
N GLN A 39 10.24 8.12 -16.09
CA GLN A 39 10.28 7.35 -17.34
C GLN A 39 10.13 5.84 -17.09
N GLN A 40 10.80 5.30 -16.07
CA GLN A 40 10.67 3.88 -15.70
C GLN A 40 9.24 3.54 -15.26
N LEU A 41 8.63 4.40 -14.44
CA LEU A 41 7.24 4.23 -14.00
C LEU A 41 6.25 4.29 -15.18
N ALA A 42 6.49 5.16 -16.15
CA ALA A 42 5.67 5.26 -17.36
C ALA A 42 5.72 3.97 -18.18
N LYS A 43 6.94 3.50 -18.48
CA LYS A 43 7.17 2.25 -19.23
C LYS A 43 6.52 1.06 -18.54
N SER A 44 6.75 0.94 -17.23
CA SER A 44 6.16 -0.09 -16.40
C SER A 44 4.62 -0.03 -16.41
N SER A 45 4.04 1.17 -16.26
CA SER A 45 2.57 1.34 -16.27
C SER A 45 1.95 0.89 -17.60
N ILE A 46 2.55 1.23 -18.74
CA ILE A 46 2.07 0.80 -20.06
C ILE A 46 2.13 -0.72 -20.16
N TYR A 47 3.28 -1.33 -19.85
CA TYR A 47 3.45 -2.79 -19.86
C TYR A 47 2.38 -3.49 -19.02
N TYR A 48 2.19 -3.07 -17.77
CA TYR A 48 1.20 -3.66 -16.87
C TYR A 48 -0.24 -3.52 -17.39
N ARG A 49 -0.60 -2.37 -17.99
CA ARG A 49 -1.94 -2.18 -18.58
C ARG A 49 -2.16 -3.09 -19.78
N THR A 50 -1.18 -3.16 -20.68
CA THR A 50 -1.26 -4.01 -21.88
C THR A 50 -1.42 -5.48 -21.48
N GLN A 51 -0.51 -5.99 -20.64
CA GLN A 51 -0.56 -7.38 -20.18
C GLN A 51 -1.87 -7.70 -19.46
N SER A 52 -2.34 -6.82 -18.58
CA SER A 52 -3.61 -7.02 -17.89
C SER A 52 -4.82 -7.02 -18.81
N ALA A 53 -4.75 -6.41 -19.99
CA ALA A 53 -5.86 -6.37 -20.95
C ALA A 53 -5.86 -7.59 -21.87
N THR A 54 -4.69 -8.07 -22.28
CA THR A 54 -4.55 -9.08 -23.34
C THR A 54 -4.30 -10.50 -22.83
N ASP A 55 -3.67 -10.65 -21.67
CA ASP A 55 -3.17 -11.94 -21.20
C ASP A 55 -4.00 -12.45 -19.99
N ILE A 56 -4.72 -13.57 -20.18
CA ILE A 56 -5.54 -14.21 -19.16
C ILE A 56 -4.66 -14.93 -18.12
N GLU A 57 -3.63 -15.65 -18.57
CA GLU A 57 -2.72 -16.40 -17.70
C GLU A 57 -1.94 -15.45 -16.79
N TRP A 58 -1.45 -14.34 -17.34
CA TRP A 58 -0.80 -13.30 -16.56
C TRP A 58 -1.70 -12.74 -15.46
N ARG A 59 -3.00 -12.54 -15.75
CA ARG A 59 -3.99 -12.10 -14.75
C ARG A 59 -4.20 -13.13 -13.64
N ALA A 60 -4.30 -14.41 -14.01
CA ALA A 60 -4.44 -15.51 -13.06
C ALA A 60 -3.21 -15.60 -12.13
N LEU A 61 -2.00 -15.59 -12.69
CA LEU A 61 -0.74 -15.59 -11.94
C LEU A 61 -0.65 -14.39 -10.98
N LYS A 62 -1.05 -13.19 -11.42
CA LYS A 62 -1.08 -12.01 -10.54
C LYS A 62 -2.16 -12.08 -9.47
N TYR A 63 -3.28 -12.75 -9.72
CA TYR A 63 -4.28 -13.00 -8.71
C TYR A 63 -3.76 -13.96 -7.63
N GLU A 64 -3.18 -15.09 -8.01
CA GLU A 64 -2.55 -16.04 -7.09
C GLU A 64 -1.43 -15.41 -6.29
N TYR A 65 -0.56 -14.64 -6.94
CA TYR A 65 0.50 -13.90 -6.27
C TYR A 65 -0.06 -12.93 -5.22
N ARG A 66 -1.13 -12.20 -5.53
CA ARG A 66 -1.80 -11.29 -4.57
C ARG A 66 -2.38 -12.05 -3.39
N ILE A 67 -3.01 -13.20 -3.61
CA ILE A 67 -3.53 -14.07 -2.53
C ILE A 67 -2.39 -14.53 -1.64
N LYS A 68 -1.35 -15.14 -2.21
CA LYS A 68 -0.20 -15.64 -1.45
C LYS A 68 0.45 -14.53 -0.63
N HIS A 69 0.67 -13.37 -1.25
CA HIS A 69 1.27 -12.22 -0.58
C HIS A 69 0.37 -11.63 0.52
N TYR A 70 -0.96 -11.67 0.35
CA TYR A 70 -1.91 -11.30 1.40
C TYR A 70 -1.81 -12.22 2.61
N HIS A 71 -1.79 -13.54 2.40
CA HIS A 71 -1.64 -14.53 3.48
C HIS A 71 -0.31 -14.36 4.22
N LEU A 72 0.79 -14.22 3.48
CA LEU A 72 2.12 -13.97 4.07
C LEU A 72 2.16 -12.70 4.93
N LYS A 73 1.48 -11.62 4.52
CA LYS A 73 1.38 -10.40 5.33
C LYS A 73 0.56 -10.62 6.60
N LYS A 74 -0.59 -11.30 6.47
CA LYS A 74 -1.45 -11.64 7.59
C LYS A 74 -0.74 -12.49 8.65
N GLU A 75 0.12 -13.42 8.22
CA GLU A 75 0.90 -14.27 9.13
C GLU A 75 2.04 -13.50 9.82
N LYS A 76 2.71 -12.60 9.08
CA LYS A 76 3.88 -11.87 9.60
C LYS A 76 3.54 -10.67 10.46
N ASP A 77 2.42 -10.01 10.18
CA ASP A 77 2.00 -8.79 10.86
C ASP A 77 0.60 -8.98 11.46
N PRO A 78 0.47 -9.16 12.79
CA PRO A 78 -0.82 -9.36 13.43
C PRO A 78 -1.75 -8.15 13.27
N ASN A 79 -1.20 -6.95 13.04
CA ASN A 79 -1.98 -5.74 12.87
C ASN A 79 -2.39 -5.49 11.41
N PHE A 80 -1.86 -6.27 10.45
CA PHE A 80 -2.10 -6.06 9.02
C PHE A 80 -3.59 -6.02 8.68
N VAL A 81 -4.38 -6.95 9.24
CA VAL A 81 -5.82 -7.05 8.94
C VAL A 81 -6.60 -5.89 9.58
N VAL A 82 -6.20 -5.44 10.77
CA VAL A 82 -6.79 -4.25 11.43
C VAL A 82 -6.50 -3.01 10.60
N ALA A 83 -5.25 -2.81 10.19
CA ALA A 83 -4.84 -1.69 9.35
C ALA A 83 -5.54 -1.71 7.98
N GLU A 84 -5.66 -2.87 7.33
CA GLU A 84 -6.39 -3.04 6.07
C GLU A 84 -7.87 -2.69 6.21
N SER A 85 -8.51 -3.20 7.27
CA SER A 85 -9.92 -2.93 7.57
C SER A 85 -10.15 -1.45 7.86
N LEU A 86 -9.31 -0.83 8.68
CA LEU A 86 -9.39 0.60 8.99
C LEU A 86 -9.17 1.44 7.74
N ARG A 87 -8.13 1.18 6.95
CA ARG A 87 -7.86 1.86 5.67
C ARG A 87 -9.04 1.84 4.72
N SER A 88 -9.64 0.66 4.52
CA SER A 88 -10.85 0.49 3.70
C SER A 88 -12.01 1.31 4.25
N SER A 89 -12.17 1.34 5.58
CA SER A 89 -13.26 2.05 6.25
C SER A 89 -13.12 3.57 6.13
N VAL A 90 -11.91 4.10 6.31
CA VAL A 90 -11.60 5.53 6.14
C VAL A 90 -11.94 6.00 4.72
N TYR A 91 -11.64 5.19 3.71
CA TYR A 91 -11.96 5.55 2.34
C TYR A 91 -13.48 5.57 2.07
N LYS A 92 -14.23 4.60 2.64
CA LYS A 92 -15.65 4.39 2.32
C LYS A 92 -16.63 5.20 3.18
N VAL A 93 -16.31 5.45 4.44
CA VAL A 93 -17.26 5.99 5.43
C VAL A 93 -16.85 7.40 5.83
N ALA A 94 -17.70 8.38 5.53
CA ALA A 94 -17.44 9.79 5.83
C ALA A 94 -17.27 10.07 7.33
N SER A 95 -18.14 9.49 8.16
CA SER A 95 -18.06 9.67 9.62
C SER A 95 -16.74 9.20 10.23
N ILE A 96 -16.09 8.18 9.66
CA ILE A 96 -14.77 7.72 10.10
C ILE A 96 -13.69 8.76 9.77
N ARG A 97 -13.79 9.46 8.64
CA ARG A 97 -12.86 10.53 8.27
C ARG A 97 -13.05 11.78 9.10
N GLU A 98 -14.30 12.17 9.31
CA GLU A 98 -14.66 13.48 9.86
C GLU A 98 -14.67 13.50 11.39
N ARG A 99 -15.06 12.38 12.03
CA ARG A 99 -15.27 12.34 13.50
C ARG A 99 -14.13 11.69 14.27
N LEU A 100 -13.27 10.91 13.61
CA LEU A 100 -12.11 10.34 14.30
C LEU A 100 -10.96 11.33 14.31
N SER A 101 -10.32 11.47 15.48
CA SER A 101 -9.10 12.25 15.62
C SER A 101 -7.91 11.42 15.18
N TRP A 102 -7.16 11.95 14.22
CA TRP A 102 -5.94 11.38 13.70
C TRP A 102 -4.79 12.27 14.21
N PRO A 103 -3.94 11.81 15.14
CA PRO A 103 -3.02 12.70 15.87
C PRO A 103 -2.06 13.50 14.97
N THR A 104 -1.54 12.86 13.93
CA THR A 104 -0.48 13.41 13.08
C THR A 104 -0.99 13.90 11.73
N HIS A 105 -2.16 13.44 11.29
CA HIS A 105 -2.66 13.68 9.94
C HIS A 105 -4.16 13.99 9.90
N MET A 106 -4.66 14.40 8.75
CA MET A 106 -6.08 14.52 8.43
C MET A 106 -6.38 13.78 7.13
N PRO A 107 -7.35 12.87 7.10
CA PRO A 107 -7.77 12.20 5.88
C PRO A 107 -8.58 13.16 4.99
N ILE A 108 -8.12 13.38 3.77
CA ILE A 108 -8.81 14.22 2.78
C ILE A 108 -9.23 13.37 1.60
N LEU A 109 -10.54 13.30 1.35
CA LEU A 109 -11.12 12.68 0.17
C LEU A 109 -11.76 13.75 -0.71
N THR A 110 -11.20 13.95 -1.90
CA THR A 110 -11.74 14.86 -2.92
C THR A 110 -12.64 14.11 -3.91
N GLN A 111 -13.57 14.83 -4.53
CA GLN A 111 -14.43 14.29 -5.58
C GLN A 111 -13.60 13.89 -6.80
N GLU A 112 -12.72 14.79 -7.23
CA GLU A 112 -11.81 14.58 -8.36
C GLU A 112 -10.42 14.14 -7.91
N LYS A 113 -9.65 13.59 -8.84
CA LYS A 113 -8.25 13.24 -8.59
C LYS A 113 -7.41 14.52 -8.57
N VAL A 114 -6.68 14.73 -7.49
CA VAL A 114 -5.77 15.87 -7.34
C VAL A 114 -4.33 15.38 -7.44
N GLU A 115 -3.52 16.03 -8.28
CA GLU A 115 -2.09 15.81 -8.33
C GLU A 115 -1.40 16.52 -7.17
N ARG A 116 -0.75 15.75 -6.29
CA ARG A 116 0.09 16.27 -5.21
C ARG A 116 1.40 15.47 -5.16
N HIS A 117 2.41 16.04 -4.51
CA HIS A 117 3.64 15.34 -4.19
C HIS A 117 3.53 14.77 -2.78
N CYS A 118 3.89 13.49 -2.62
CA CYS A 118 3.99 12.88 -1.30
C CYS A 118 5.22 13.42 -0.57
N ALA A 119 5.05 14.01 0.61
CA ALA A 119 6.13 14.55 1.44
C ALA A 119 7.10 13.45 1.94
N SER A 120 6.60 12.24 2.21
CA SER A 120 7.42 11.12 2.68
C SER A 120 8.27 10.46 1.60
N CYS A 121 7.73 10.27 0.39
CA CYS A 121 8.43 9.51 -0.66
C CYS A 121 8.80 10.34 -1.89
N GLY A 122 8.44 11.62 -1.94
CA GLY A 122 8.67 12.51 -3.08
C GLY A 122 7.91 12.13 -4.35
N MET A 123 7.07 11.09 -4.30
CA MET A 123 6.40 10.58 -5.49
C MET A 123 5.21 11.47 -5.88
N LYS A 124 5.17 11.85 -7.16
CA LYS A 124 3.98 12.35 -7.84
C LYS A 124 3.27 11.17 -8.50
N LEU A 125 2.02 10.92 -8.12
CA LEU A 125 1.21 9.87 -8.76
C LEU A 125 0.57 10.42 -10.03
N ARG A 126 0.90 9.81 -11.18
CA ARG A 126 0.38 10.21 -12.49
C ARG A 126 -1.15 10.13 -12.51
N GLY A 127 -1.80 11.22 -12.91
CA GLY A 127 -3.26 11.33 -12.94
C GLY A 127 -3.90 11.58 -11.58
N GLY A 128 -3.09 11.84 -10.54
CA GLY A 128 -3.54 12.25 -9.21
C GLY A 128 -4.19 11.16 -8.38
N MET A 129 -4.53 11.53 -7.14
CA MET A 129 -5.32 10.70 -6.23
C MET A 129 -6.46 11.52 -5.65
N ARG A 130 -7.56 10.83 -5.34
CA ARG A 130 -8.67 11.41 -4.60
C ARG A 130 -8.40 11.46 -3.09
N PHE A 131 -7.57 10.55 -2.59
CA PHE A 131 -7.39 10.36 -1.17
C PHE A 131 -5.95 10.66 -0.74
N TRP A 132 -5.81 11.63 0.17
CA TRP A 132 -4.54 12.13 0.67
C TRP A 132 -4.57 12.27 2.20
N TRP A 133 -3.40 12.13 2.84
CA TRP A 133 -3.23 12.40 4.26
C TRP A 133 -2.50 13.72 4.44
N GLN A 134 -3.18 14.75 4.92
CA GLN A 134 -2.55 16.05 5.19
C GLN A 134 -1.91 16.01 6.57
N ARG A 135 -0.62 16.34 6.70
CA ARG A 135 0.04 16.44 8.00
C ARG A 135 -0.54 17.59 8.81
N ARG A 136 -0.80 17.34 10.10
CA ARG A 136 -1.11 18.40 11.07
C ARG A 136 0.20 19.08 11.44
N GLN A 137 0.52 20.21 10.81
CA GLN A 137 1.71 20.99 11.17
C GLN A 137 1.42 21.83 12.42
N GLY A 138 2.35 21.82 13.38
CA GLY A 138 2.30 22.61 14.61
C GLY A 138 3.02 23.97 14.54
N SER A 139 3.53 24.43 13.39
CA SER A 139 4.26 25.71 13.33
C SER A 139 4.23 26.39 11.95
N GLN A 140 3.51 27.51 11.88
CA GLN A 140 3.77 28.80 11.20
C GLN A 140 4.39 28.93 9.79
N ASN A 141 4.65 27.86 9.03
CA ASN A 141 4.99 28.00 7.62
C ASN A 141 4.01 27.18 6.77
N ASP A 142 3.07 27.88 6.13
CA ASP A 142 1.89 27.43 5.36
C ASP A 142 2.16 26.51 4.16
N LYS A 143 3.00 25.48 4.32
CA LYS A 143 3.11 24.39 3.36
C LYS A 143 2.33 23.21 3.90
N HIS A 144 1.09 23.06 3.41
CA HIS A 144 0.33 21.84 3.56
C HIS A 144 1.13 20.66 2.98
N LEU A 145 1.67 19.83 3.86
CA LEU A 145 2.38 18.61 3.48
C LEU A 145 1.38 17.47 3.37
N TYR A 146 1.45 16.73 2.26
CA TYR A 146 0.56 15.61 1.98
C TYR A 146 1.34 14.33 1.86
N ASP A 147 0.83 13.26 2.45
CA ASP A 147 1.35 11.91 2.29
C ASP A 147 0.38 11.04 1.49
N CYS A 148 0.95 10.18 0.66
CA CYS A 148 0.17 9.19 -0.05
C CYS A 148 -0.30 8.08 0.90
N ASN A 149 -1.37 7.39 0.53
CA ASN A 149 -1.96 6.34 1.36
C ASN A 149 -0.91 5.28 1.77
N SER A 150 -0.07 4.84 0.83
CA SER A 150 0.95 3.83 1.15
C SER A 150 2.03 4.31 2.12
N CYS A 151 2.33 5.60 2.20
CA CYS A 151 3.32 6.12 3.15
C CYS A 151 2.73 6.32 4.54
N PHE A 152 1.50 6.81 4.63
CA PHE A 152 0.82 6.97 5.91
C PHE A 152 0.68 5.65 6.68
N TRP A 153 0.28 4.56 6.00
CA TRP A 153 0.09 3.25 6.64
C TRP A 153 1.38 2.46 6.91
N LYS A 154 2.57 3.02 6.68
CA LYS A 154 3.83 2.31 6.94
C LYS A 154 4.17 2.19 8.41
N ASP A 155 3.78 3.18 9.21
CA ASP A 155 4.17 3.27 10.61
C ASP A 155 2.98 2.92 11.52
N PRO A 156 3.03 1.76 12.21
CA PRO A 156 1.99 1.36 13.14
C PRO A 156 1.74 2.30 14.30
N ALA A 157 2.74 3.09 14.71
CA ALA A 157 2.61 4.02 15.82
C ALA A 157 1.73 5.23 15.47
N THR A 158 1.54 5.53 14.17
CA THR A 158 0.91 6.80 13.74
C THR A 158 -0.43 6.62 13.04
N TYR A 159 -0.76 5.41 12.57
CA TYR A 159 -1.99 5.19 11.80
C TYR A 159 -3.23 4.96 12.66
N LEU A 160 -3.12 4.73 13.97
CA LEU A 160 -4.29 4.52 14.81
C LEU A 160 -4.90 5.88 15.20
N PRO A 161 -6.21 6.08 14.99
CA PRO A 161 -6.90 7.25 15.52
C PRO A 161 -6.96 7.18 17.04
N THR A 162 -7.06 8.34 17.69
CA THR A 162 -7.18 8.44 19.15
C THR A 162 -8.37 7.61 19.64
N GLY A 163 -8.14 6.83 20.70
CA GLY A 163 -9.15 5.95 21.29
C GLY A 163 -9.22 4.55 20.65
N PHE A 164 -8.29 4.20 19.75
CA PHE A 164 -8.17 2.87 19.13
C PHE A 164 -6.86 2.15 19.52
N GLU A 165 -6.16 2.61 20.55
CA GLU A 165 -4.86 2.11 21.00
C GLU A 165 -4.93 0.63 21.42
N ASP A 166 -6.05 0.20 22.01
CA ASP A 166 -6.24 -1.18 22.48
C ASP A 166 -6.77 -2.15 21.41
N VAL A 167 -7.00 -1.67 20.18
CA VAL A 167 -7.62 -2.48 19.11
C VAL A 167 -6.59 -3.36 18.44
N LYS A 168 -6.68 -4.67 18.71
CA LYS A 168 -5.79 -5.70 18.16
C LYS A 168 -6.48 -6.63 17.15
N THR A 169 -7.82 -6.64 17.11
CA THR A 169 -8.59 -7.49 16.18
C THR A 169 -9.60 -6.69 15.37
N VAL A 170 -10.05 -7.26 14.25
CA VAL A 170 -11.10 -6.66 13.40
C VAL A 170 -12.43 -6.56 14.16
N GLU A 171 -12.72 -7.52 15.03
CA GLU A 171 -13.94 -7.50 15.84
C GLU A 171 -13.92 -6.36 16.85
N GLN A 172 -12.79 -6.16 17.55
CA GLN A 172 -12.58 -5.01 18.43
C GLN A 172 -12.69 -3.70 17.66
N LEU A 173 -12.11 -3.63 16.46
CA LEU A 173 -12.20 -2.46 15.59
C LEU A 173 -13.66 -2.13 15.25
N GLN A 174 -14.47 -3.15 14.93
CA GLN A 174 -15.85 -2.95 14.56
C GLN A 174 -16.70 -2.49 15.75
N LYS A 175 -16.55 -3.14 16.91
CA LYS A 175 -17.19 -2.72 18.17
C LYS A 175 -16.82 -1.28 18.51
N ARG A 176 -15.55 -0.90 18.37
CA ARG A 176 -15.07 0.44 18.69
C ARG A 176 -15.63 1.50 17.75
N LYS A 177 -15.73 1.21 16.45
CA LYS A 177 -16.41 2.09 15.48
C LYS A 177 -17.88 2.29 15.82
N GLU A 178 -18.58 1.23 16.22
CA GLU A 178 -19.98 1.32 16.61
C GLU A 178 -20.15 2.18 17.87
N GLN A 179 -19.31 1.98 18.90
CA GLN A 179 -19.32 2.79 20.12
C GLN A 179 -19.07 4.28 19.87
N LEU A 180 -18.03 4.62 19.09
CA LEU A 180 -17.61 6.02 18.92
C LEU A 180 -18.41 6.76 17.85
N LEU A 181 -18.90 6.05 16.84
CA LEU A 181 -19.50 6.66 15.64
C LEU A 181 -20.98 6.30 15.43
N GLY A 182 -21.51 5.32 16.15
CA GLY A 182 -22.86 4.78 15.92
C GLY A 182 -22.99 4.04 14.58
N VAL A 183 -21.87 3.73 13.92
CA VAL A 183 -21.86 3.06 12.61
C VAL A 183 -22.02 1.56 12.85
N LYS A 184 -23.26 1.07 12.70
CA LYS A 184 -23.56 -0.37 12.77
C LYS A 184 -22.76 -1.13 11.70
N ALA A 185 -22.24 -2.30 12.07
CA ALA A 185 -21.62 -3.20 11.10
C ALA A 185 -22.65 -3.58 10.04
N GLY A 186 -22.36 -3.33 8.76
CA GLY A 186 -23.13 -3.94 7.69
C GLY A 186 -23.07 -5.46 7.86
N LYS A 187 -24.23 -6.13 7.90
CA LYS A 187 -24.26 -7.60 7.96
C LYS A 187 -23.39 -8.15 6.83
N PRO A 188 -22.55 -9.17 7.07
CA PRO A 188 -21.79 -9.79 6.01
C PRO A 188 -22.78 -10.25 4.92
N ARG A 189 -22.49 -9.87 3.67
CA ARG A 189 -23.26 -10.32 2.51
C ARG A 189 -23.23 -11.85 2.54
N GLN A 190 -24.36 -12.49 2.81
CA GLN A 190 -24.46 -13.94 2.71
C GLN A 190 -24.06 -14.31 1.28
N LYS A 191 -23.06 -15.20 1.15
CA LYS A 191 -22.74 -15.79 -0.16
C LYS A 191 -23.98 -16.58 -0.56
N THR A 192 -24.75 -16.06 -1.51
CA THR A 192 -25.77 -16.86 -2.19
C THR A 192 -25.02 -18.00 -2.85
N ALA A 193 -25.25 -19.23 -2.36
CA ALA A 193 -24.79 -20.43 -3.03
C ALA A 193 -25.35 -20.37 -4.46
N SER A 194 -24.47 -20.52 -5.46
CA SER A 194 -24.93 -20.68 -6.84
C SER A 194 -25.84 -21.92 -6.90
N PRO A 195 -26.99 -21.86 -7.59
CA PRO A 195 -27.82 -23.04 -7.77
C PRO A 195 -27.03 -24.12 -8.53
N PRO A 196 -27.25 -25.40 -8.21
CA PRO A 196 -26.58 -26.50 -8.89
C PRO A 196 -26.94 -26.49 -10.39
N PRO A 197 -26.02 -26.96 -11.26
CA PRO A 197 -26.29 -27.06 -12.69
C PRO A 197 -27.48 -28.02 -12.91
N SER A 198 -28.47 -27.55 -13.66
CA SER A 198 -29.60 -28.37 -14.11
C SER A 198 -29.07 -29.50 -14.99
N THR A 199 -29.42 -30.74 -14.63
CA THR A 199 -29.24 -31.94 -15.44
C THR A 199 -30.14 -31.94 -16.66
#